data_AF-A0A453JZ83-F1
#
_entry.id   AF-A0A453JZ83-F1
#
_cell.length_a   1.000
_cell.length_b   1.000
_cell.length_c   1.000
_cell.angle_alpha   90.00
_cell.angle_beta   90.00
_cell.angle_gamma   90.00
#
_symmetry.space_group_name_H-M   'P 1'
#
loop_
_entity.id
_entity.type
_entity.pdbx_description
1 polymer ?
#
loop_
_entity_poly.entity_id
_entity_poly.type
_entity_poly.pdbx_seq_one_letter_code
_entity_poly.pdbx_strand_id
1 'polypeptide(L)'
;QPLIGSAKEKLSQFCHVPVENILNIHDVPNIWHVPLILRNQKAHEAIIKQLNLSRSAGPPELRDWTLMAESYDNLSTSVKIALVGKYTNLSDSYLSVVKVGQESTFKHIKVSFLVTNITSHTRFIIVLNQACQ
;
A
#
# COMPACT_ATOMS: atom_id res chain seq x y z
N GLN A 1 -0.85 -6.81 -13.99
CA GLN A 1 0.06 -6.88 -15.15
C GLN A 1 0.19 -5.50 -15.78
N PRO A 2 1.36 -5.12 -16.33
CA PRO A 2 1.53 -3.83 -17.00
C PRO A 2 0.71 -3.75 -18.31
N LEU A 3 0.03 -2.62 -18.53
CA LEU A 3 -0.56 -2.25 -19.83
C LEU A 3 0.45 -2.28 -20.98
N ILE A 4 0.04 -2.87 -22.09
CA ILE A 4 0.76 -2.90 -23.37
C ILE A 4 0.73 -1.51 -24.02
N GLY A 5 1.81 -1.12 -24.71
CA GLY A 5 1.94 0.20 -25.35
C GLY A 5 0.78 0.55 -26.29
N SER A 6 0.32 -0.41 -27.09
CA SER A 6 -0.82 -0.23 -28.01
C SER A 6 -2.14 0.07 -27.30
N ALA A 7 -2.32 -0.38 -26.05
CA ALA A 7 -3.49 -0.02 -25.25
C ALA A 7 -3.43 1.44 -24.79
N LYS A 8 -2.24 1.95 -24.45
CA LYS A 8 -2.06 3.36 -24.08
C LYS A 8 -2.37 4.29 -25.24
N GLU A 9 -1.95 3.95 -26.45
CA GLU A 9 -2.24 4.74 -27.67
C GLU A 9 -3.74 4.82 -27.95
N LYS A 10 -4.47 3.70 -27.83
CA LYS A 10 -5.92 3.69 -27.97
C LYS A 10 -6.58 4.57 -26.92
N LEU A 11 -6.20 4.44 -25.64
CA LEU A 11 -6.72 5.27 -24.56
C LEU A 11 -6.44 6.77 -24.81
N SER A 12 -5.28 7.11 -25.35
CA SER A 12 -4.95 8.49 -25.73
C SER A 12 -5.90 9.05 -26.77
N GLN A 13 -6.23 8.26 -27.79
CA GLN A 13 -7.18 8.65 -28.83
C GLN A 13 -8.61 8.79 -28.29
N PHE A 14 -9.07 7.84 -27.45
CA PHE A 14 -10.44 7.89 -26.89
C PHE A 14 -10.63 9.00 -25.87
N CYS A 15 -9.65 9.21 -24.98
CA CYS A 15 -9.75 10.18 -23.90
C CYS A 15 -9.24 11.58 -24.29
N HIS A 16 -8.64 11.74 -25.47
CA HIS A 16 -7.99 12.99 -25.92
C HIS A 16 -6.91 13.49 -24.94
N VAL A 17 -6.22 12.55 -24.29
CA VAL A 17 -5.15 12.83 -23.34
C VAL A 17 -3.82 12.40 -23.96
N PRO A 18 -2.74 13.20 -23.88
CA PRO A 18 -1.42 12.77 -24.36
C PRO A 18 -0.98 11.43 -23.77
N VAL A 19 -0.36 10.56 -24.58
CA VAL A 19 0.11 9.23 -24.14
C VAL A 19 1.04 9.33 -22.92
N GLU A 20 1.85 10.40 -22.84
CA GLU A 20 2.72 10.72 -21.71
C GLU A 20 1.99 10.90 -20.37
N ASN A 21 0.70 11.27 -20.40
CA ASN A 21 -0.13 11.45 -19.22
C ASN A 21 -0.93 10.17 -18.85
N ILE A 22 -0.77 9.08 -19.60
CA ILE A 22 -1.44 7.81 -19.34
C ILE A 22 -0.54 6.94 -18.45
N LEU A 23 -0.90 6.91 -17.16
CA LEU A 23 -0.19 6.17 -16.12
C LEU A 23 -0.73 4.75 -15.99
N ASN A 24 0.19 3.79 -15.85
CA ASN A 24 -0.11 2.37 -15.74
C ASN A 24 0.24 1.89 -14.33
N ILE A 25 -0.74 1.88 -13.44
CA ILE A 25 -0.58 1.39 -12.07
C ILE A 25 -1.13 -0.03 -12.04
N HIS A 26 -0.27 -0.99 -11.76
CA HIS A 26 -0.63 -2.40 -11.63
C HIS A 26 -0.51 -2.83 -10.17
N ASP A 27 -1.09 -3.98 -9.84
CA ASP A 27 -1.02 -4.54 -8.48
C ASP A 27 0.43 -4.73 -8.03
N VAL A 28 0.70 -4.25 -6.83
CA VAL A 28 2.02 -4.30 -6.18
C VAL A 28 1.94 -5.09 -4.88
N PRO A 29 3.03 -5.74 -4.46
CA PRO A 29 3.05 -6.54 -3.24
C PRO A 29 2.84 -5.70 -1.97
N ASN A 30 3.23 -4.43 -1.99
CA ASN A 30 3.04 -3.49 -0.90
C ASN A 30 2.69 -2.08 -1.44
N ILE A 31 2.00 -1.27 -0.64
CA ILE A 31 1.56 0.07 -1.04
C ILE A 31 2.72 1.07 -1.21
N TRP A 32 3.87 0.81 -0.60
CA TRP A 32 5.06 1.67 -0.65
C TRP A 32 5.70 1.69 -2.04
N HIS A 33 5.43 0.69 -2.88
CA HIS A 33 5.83 0.66 -4.28
C HIS A 33 5.06 1.63 -5.18
N VAL A 34 3.86 2.07 -4.78
CA VAL A 34 3.00 2.90 -5.65
C VAL A 34 3.69 4.21 -6.05
N PRO A 35 4.28 5.00 -5.13
CA PRO A 35 5.01 6.22 -5.52
C PRO A 35 6.22 5.95 -6.41
N LEU A 36 6.90 4.80 -6.25
CA LEU A 36 8.05 4.42 -7.06
C LEU A 36 7.64 4.16 -8.52
N ILE A 37 6.52 3.45 -8.72
CA ILE A 37 5.95 3.20 -10.06
C ILE A 37 5.54 4.51 -10.74
N LEU A 38 4.94 5.43 -9.98
CA LEU A 38 4.55 6.75 -10.48
C LEU A 38 5.77 7.59 -10.88
N ARG A 39 6.85 7.56 -10.10
CA ARG A 39 8.11 8.24 -10.43
C ARG A 39 8.73 7.65 -11.70
N ASN A 40 8.79 6.33 -11.82
CA ASN A 40 9.34 5.64 -12.99
C ASN A 40 8.58 5.97 -14.29
N GLN A 41 7.29 6.25 -14.18
CA GLN A 41 6.46 6.69 -15.31
C GLN A 41 6.42 8.21 -15.50
N LYS A 42 7.28 8.95 -14.80
CA LYS A 42 7.37 10.41 -14.92
C LYS A 42 6.05 11.15 -14.65
N ALA A 43 5.20 10.57 -13.78
CA ALA A 43 3.93 11.19 -13.41
C ALA A 43 4.10 12.61 -12.83
N HIS A 44 5.19 12.82 -12.08
CA HIS A 44 5.56 14.13 -11.55
C HIS A 44 5.83 15.16 -12.66
N GLU A 45 6.53 14.79 -13.74
CA GLU A 45 6.78 15.69 -14.88
C GLU A 45 5.46 16.08 -15.55
N ALA A 46 4.55 15.12 -15.76
CA ALA A 46 3.22 15.36 -16.32
C ALA A 46 2.39 16.32 -15.46
N ILE A 47 2.38 16.12 -14.14
CA ILE A 47 1.66 16.99 -13.18
C ILE A 47 2.26 18.39 -13.17
N ILE A 48 3.59 18.52 -13.10
CA ILE A 48 4.29 19.81 -13.09
C ILE A 48 4.00 20.60 -14.36
N LYS A 49 4.02 19.93 -15.52
CA LYS A 49 3.71 20.52 -16.83
C LYS A 49 2.25 21.00 -16.89
N GLN A 50 1.30 20.18 -16.43
CA GLN A 50 -0.12 20.54 -16.44
C GLN A 50 -0.45 21.69 -15.47
N LEU A 51 0.19 21.72 -14.30
CA LEU A 51 -0.04 22.74 -13.28
C LEU A 51 0.85 23.98 -13.45
N ASN A 52 1.69 24.04 -14.48
CA ASN A 52 2.66 25.12 -14.73
C ASN A 52 3.61 25.39 -13.54
N LEU A 53 4.01 24.34 -12.82
CA LEU A 53 4.86 24.43 -11.61
C LEU A 53 6.36 24.33 -11.90
N SER A 54 6.78 24.48 -13.16
CA SER A 54 8.15 24.22 -13.64
C SER A 54 9.24 25.03 -12.94
N ARG A 55 8.89 26.12 -12.25
CA ARG A 55 9.83 26.96 -11.49
C ARG A 55 10.06 26.50 -10.05
N SER A 56 9.17 25.68 -9.50
CA SER A 56 9.12 25.37 -8.06
C SER A 56 9.15 23.88 -7.76
N ALA A 57 9.00 23.02 -8.77
CA ALA A 57 8.90 21.58 -8.58
C ALA A 57 9.94 20.83 -9.42
N GLY A 58 10.68 19.95 -8.77
CA GLY A 58 11.63 19.02 -9.38
C GLY A 58 11.19 17.56 -9.20
N PRO A 59 12.05 16.59 -9.54
CA PRO A 59 11.80 15.19 -9.28
C PRO A 59 11.56 14.95 -7.79
N PRO A 60 10.56 14.13 -7.39
CA PRO A 60 10.34 13.83 -5.99
C PRO A 60 11.49 12.99 -5.45
N GLU A 61 12.04 13.39 -4.31
CA GLU A 61 12.97 12.59 -3.54
C GLU A 61 12.21 11.49 -2.81
N LEU A 62 12.33 10.26 -3.31
CA LEU A 62 11.61 9.08 -2.78
C LEU A 62 12.53 8.12 -2.01
N ARG A 63 13.68 8.59 -1.51
CA ARG A 63 14.64 7.72 -0.81
C ARG A 63 14.00 6.97 0.36
N ASP A 64 13.26 7.68 1.20
CA ASP A 64 12.62 7.08 2.38
C ASP A 64 11.50 6.10 1.98
N TRP A 65 10.77 6.40 0.90
CA TRP A 65 9.77 5.50 0.32
C TRP A 65 10.40 4.20 -0.21
N THR A 66 11.54 4.30 -0.91
CA THR A 66 12.29 3.15 -1.38
C THR A 66 12.75 2.29 -0.21
N LEU A 67 13.34 2.89 0.82
CA LEU A 67 13.79 2.18 2.02
C LEU A 67 12.62 1.47 2.74
N MET A 68 11.45 2.12 2.81
CA MET A 68 10.26 1.51 3.41
C MET A 68 9.72 0.34 2.58
N ALA A 69 9.70 0.46 1.26
CA ALA A 69 9.27 -0.62 0.36
C ALA A 69 10.20 -1.85 0.49
N GLU A 70 11.51 -1.62 0.45
CA GLU A 70 12.52 -2.67 0.62
C GLU A 70 12.46 -3.30 2.01
N SER A 71 12.29 -2.50 3.06
CA SER A 71 12.15 -3.02 4.43
C SER A 71 10.91 -3.89 4.58
N TYR A 72 9.80 -3.52 3.94
CA TYR A 72 8.54 -4.27 4.01
C TYR A 72 8.62 -5.59 3.23
N ASP A 73 9.32 -5.60 2.10
CA ASP A 73 9.53 -6.81 1.30
C ASP A 73 10.46 -7.82 1.99
N ASN A 74 11.37 -7.34 2.84
CA ASN A 74 12.34 -8.17 3.56
C ASN A 74 11.88 -8.63 4.97
N LEU A 75 10.59 -8.46 5.31
CA LEU A 75 10.05 -8.94 6.58
C LEU A 75 10.00 -10.48 6.61
N SER A 76 10.84 -11.09 7.44
CA SER A 76 11.01 -12.56 7.49
C SER A 76 10.19 -13.24 8.59
N THR A 77 9.96 -12.57 9.72
CA THR A 77 9.26 -13.16 10.86
C THR A 77 7.79 -12.79 10.80
N SER A 78 6.85 -13.70 11.07
CA SER A 78 5.42 -13.36 11.10
C SER A 78 4.79 -13.66 12.46
N VAL A 79 4.04 -12.68 12.97
CA VAL A 79 3.24 -12.80 14.19
C VAL A 79 1.77 -12.65 13.84
N LYS A 80 0.92 -13.52 14.40
CA LYS A 80 -0.53 -13.45 14.25
C LYS A 80 -1.15 -12.80 15.48
N ILE A 81 -1.93 -11.74 15.28
CA ILE A 81 -2.68 -11.05 16.34
C ILE A 81 -4.17 -11.24 16.07
N ALA A 82 -4.90 -11.81 17.02
CA ALA A 82 -6.34 -11.90 16.92
C ALA A 82 -6.97 -10.56 17.37
N LEU A 83 -7.78 -9.95 16.50
CA LEU A 83 -8.56 -8.75 16.81
C LEU A 83 -10.01 -9.16 17.04
N VAL A 84 -10.52 -8.98 18.26
CA VAL A 84 -11.92 -9.31 18.57
C VAL A 84 -12.78 -8.07 18.30
N GLY A 85 -13.74 -8.19 17.38
CA GLY A 85 -14.55 -7.09 16.90
C GLY A 85 -16.01 -7.47 16.66
N LYS A 86 -16.91 -6.48 16.67
CA LYS A 86 -18.34 -6.68 16.35
C LYS A 86 -18.57 -6.84 14.85
N TYR A 87 -17.76 -6.16 14.03
CA TYR A 87 -17.93 -6.06 12.59
C TYR A 87 -16.89 -6.89 11.84
N THR A 88 -16.98 -8.21 11.95
CA THR A 88 -16.05 -9.15 11.29
C THR A 88 -16.16 -9.16 9.77
N ASN A 89 -17.35 -8.89 9.24
CA ASN A 89 -17.61 -8.91 7.79
C ASN A 89 -17.18 -7.62 7.09
N LEU A 90 -16.73 -6.60 7.85
CA LEU A 90 -16.31 -5.32 7.31
C LEU A 90 -14.87 -5.04 7.74
N SER A 91 -13.92 -5.58 6.97
CA SER A 91 -12.47 -5.41 7.20
C SER A 91 -12.06 -3.94 7.32
N ASP A 92 -12.76 -3.06 6.61
CA ASP A 92 -12.48 -1.62 6.58
C ASP A 92 -12.72 -0.94 7.93
N SER A 93 -13.58 -1.49 8.79
CA SER A 93 -13.83 -0.95 10.13
C SER A 93 -12.60 -0.98 11.04
N TYR A 94 -11.63 -1.83 10.73
CA TYR A 94 -10.41 -2.02 11.52
C TYR A 94 -9.15 -1.68 10.73
N LEU A 95 -9.28 -1.11 9.53
CA LEU A 95 -8.15 -0.85 8.64
C LEU A 95 -7.09 0.04 9.31
N SER A 96 -7.51 1.10 10.02
CA SER A 96 -6.59 1.98 10.74
C SER A 96 -5.82 1.26 11.85
N VAL A 97 -6.49 0.43 12.64
CA VAL A 97 -5.88 -0.35 13.73
C VAL A 97 -4.88 -1.37 13.18
N VAL A 98 -5.28 -2.10 12.14
CA VAL A 98 -4.41 -3.04 11.42
C VAL A 98 -3.19 -2.32 10.86
N LYS A 99 -3.38 -1.14 10.26
CA LYS A 99 -2.32 -0.37 9.63
C LYS A 99 -1.30 0.16 10.63
N VAL A 100 -1.76 0.76 11.73
CA VAL A 100 -0.88 1.24 12.81
C VAL A 100 -0.09 0.10 13.43
N GLY A 101 -0.72 -1.06 13.62
CA GLY A 101 -0.02 -2.25 14.13
C GLY A 101 1.09 -2.73 13.18
N GLN A 102 0.85 -2.68 11.86
CA GLN A 102 1.85 -3.01 10.86
C GLN A 102 3.00 -1.99 10.79
N GLU A 103 2.72 -0.70 11.03
CA GLU A 103 3.72 0.38 11.00
C GLU A 103 4.55 0.47 12.28
N SER A 104 3.96 0.14 13.43
CA SER A 104 4.61 0.23 14.74
C SER A 104 5.53 -0.97 15.05
N THR A 105 5.47 -2.01 14.23
CA THR A 105 6.22 -3.24 14.50
C THR A 105 7.68 -3.09 14.08
N PHE A 106 8.59 -3.51 14.96
CA PHE A 106 10.04 -3.53 14.74
C PHE A 106 10.41 -4.14 13.39
N LYS A 107 11.40 -3.55 12.71
CA LYS A 107 11.87 -3.69 11.30
C LYS A 107 11.90 -5.08 10.64
N HIS A 108 11.59 -6.17 11.33
CA HIS A 108 11.71 -7.54 10.83
C HIS A 108 10.48 -8.44 11.08
N ILE A 109 9.39 -7.93 11.67
CA ILE A 109 8.20 -8.74 11.99
C ILE A 109 6.98 -8.27 11.18
N LYS A 110 6.40 -9.19 10.40
CA LYS A 110 5.14 -9.07 9.68
C LYS A 110 3.96 -9.45 10.59
N VAL A 111 3.16 -8.47 10.97
CA VAL A 111 1.94 -8.68 11.76
C VAL A 111 0.76 -9.00 10.85
N SER A 112 0.13 -10.15 11.09
CA SER A 112 -1.11 -10.57 10.42
C SER A 112 -2.26 -10.53 11.42
N PHE A 113 -3.28 -9.73 11.15
CA PHE A 113 -4.46 -9.63 12.01
C PHE A 113 -5.54 -10.61 11.58
N LEU A 114 -6.15 -11.31 12.54
CA LEU A 114 -7.30 -12.16 12.33
C LEU A 114 -8.49 -11.56 13.09
N VAL A 115 -9.49 -11.05 12.38
CA VAL A 115 -10.66 -10.40 13.01
C VAL A 115 -11.69 -11.46 13.35
N THR A 116 -12.07 -11.60 14.63
CA THR A 116 -13.06 -12.57 15.12
C THR A 116 -14.27 -11.90 15.75
N ASN A 117 -15.45 -12.53 15.67
CA ASN A 117 -16.70 -11.91 16.11
C ASN A 117 -16.83 -11.95 17.64
N ILE A 118 -17.19 -10.83 18.25
CA ILE A 118 -17.43 -10.73 19.70
C ILE A 118 -18.55 -11.66 20.19
N THR A 119 -19.50 -12.01 19.32
CA THR A 119 -20.70 -12.79 19.67
C THR A 119 -20.44 -14.28 19.75
N SER A 120 -19.35 -14.79 19.17
CA SER A 120 -19.08 -16.24 19.15
C SER A 120 -18.37 -16.75 20.40
N HIS A 121 -17.74 -15.89 21.23
CA HIS A 121 -17.06 -16.38 22.44
C HIS A 121 -16.95 -15.36 23.60
N THR A 122 -17.75 -15.56 24.64
CA THR A 122 -17.58 -14.98 25.99
C THR A 122 -16.35 -15.54 26.74
N ARG A 123 -15.41 -16.23 26.08
CA ARG A 123 -14.27 -16.95 26.71
C ARG A 123 -12.90 -16.69 26.06
N PHE A 124 -12.63 -15.49 25.54
CA PHE A 124 -11.36 -15.19 24.83
C PHE A 124 -10.45 -14.16 25.53
N ILE A 125 -10.57 -13.97 26.85
CA ILE A 125 -9.68 -13.07 27.60
C ILE A 125 -8.24 -13.63 27.74
N ILE A 126 -7.94 -14.87 27.32
CA ILE A 126 -6.62 -15.48 27.51
C ILE A 126 -6.10 -16.14 26.22
N VAL A 127 -5.86 -15.38 25.16
CA VAL A 127 -4.96 -15.83 24.07
C VAL A 127 -3.97 -14.71 23.71
N LEU A 128 -3.33 -14.14 24.74
CA LEU A 128 -2.06 -13.42 24.57
C LEU A 128 -0.85 -14.25 25.05
N ASN A 129 -1.09 -15.45 25.60
CA ASN A 129 -0.04 -16.23 26.29
C ASN A 129 0.46 -17.48 25.53
N GLN A 130 0.27 -17.56 24.20
CA GLN A 130 0.73 -18.72 23.41
C GLN A 130 1.61 -18.34 22.21
N ALA A 131 1.98 -17.06 22.06
CA ALA A 131 2.93 -16.62 21.02
C ALA A 131 4.35 -16.36 21.54
N CYS A 132 4.61 -16.69 22.81
CA CYS A 132 5.92 -16.57 23.45
C CYS A 132 6.33 -17.92 24.08
N GLN A 133 6.42 -18.96 23.25
CA GLN A 133 7.22 -20.16 23.48
C GLN A 133 7.77 -20.65 22.13
#